data_AF-A0A943FME2-F1
#
_entry.id   AF-A0A943FME2-F1
#
_cell.length_a   1.000
_cell.length_b   1.000
_cell.length_c   1.000
_cell.angle_alpha   90.00
_cell.angle_beta   90.00
_cell.angle_gamma   90.00
#
_symmetry.space_group_name_H-M   'P 1'
#
loop_
_entity.id
_entity.type
_entity.pdbx_description
1 polymer ?
#
loop_
_entity_poly.entity_id
_entity_poly.type
_entity_poly.pdbx_seq_one_letter_code
_entity_poly.pdbx_strand_id
1 'polypeptide(L)'
;MAEEKCFQLALDAARRRGGGTYKIISYLNGQNIDTRAKKDRPDLIRLCTNAKHEEVIVGIEHFCVNQMVKRVGDRYKSVGKELRGHIEATYEKGHTELETTGDVSDDLCRKLLEESVLLAQQANTPQYGGFLKAFRTSLEKHLSKADEYRANIQKFAGQKKIQLAFIIEVETAFMQLFLNNGRKTSIDESGLLPMTSDVVNILSSIPSDRVDYIILYFTSAAFKPNTNAIAIRTGNIMKQLKNQSVTIYKYAGIDKYNDGGVSFTPPEVTHRNEDGEYQAKYSYSIPPLDKDRNQRIWPAFKTAYYAHKQGVPFVATREIQAALFTLGKFVDRFYGVGTDVGVVFQKNVSQEVEKRFRDFDRLYPLPKQNND
;
A
#
# COMPACT_ATOMS: atom_id res chain seq x y z
N MET A 1 -17.06 0.03 -16.25
CA MET A 1 -17.90 -0.21 -15.05
C MET A 1 -17.03 -0.34 -13.80
N ALA A 2 -15.86 -0.98 -13.87
CA ALA A 2 -14.93 -1.05 -12.73
C ALA A 2 -14.18 0.27 -12.49
N GLU A 3 -13.88 0.99 -13.58
CA GLU A 3 -13.08 2.22 -13.62
C GLU A 3 -13.87 3.40 -13.06
N GLU A 4 -15.15 3.52 -13.46
CA GLU A 4 -16.09 4.49 -12.89
C GLU A 4 -16.31 4.22 -11.39
N LYS A 5 -16.47 2.95 -10.99
CA LYS A 5 -16.58 2.57 -9.58
C LYS A 5 -15.33 2.98 -8.80
N CYS A 6 -14.13 2.72 -9.33
CA CYS A 6 -12.88 3.15 -8.70
C CYS A 6 -12.81 4.68 -8.56
N PHE A 7 -13.23 5.43 -9.59
CA PHE A 7 -13.28 6.89 -9.53
C PHE A 7 -14.22 7.38 -8.42
N GLN A 8 -15.43 6.82 -8.34
CA GLN A 8 -16.40 7.22 -7.30
C GLN A 8 -15.90 6.90 -5.89
N LEU A 9 -15.27 5.74 -5.69
CA LEU A 9 -14.63 5.40 -4.41
C LEU A 9 -13.51 6.38 -4.04
N ALA A 10 -12.70 6.81 -5.02
CA ALA A 10 -11.68 7.83 -4.82
C ALA A 10 -12.29 9.20 -4.47
N LEU A 11 -13.42 9.56 -5.09
CA LEU A 11 -14.18 10.78 -4.77
C LEU A 11 -14.72 10.74 -3.34
N ASP A 12 -15.27 9.62 -2.87
CA ASP A 12 -15.78 9.49 -1.51
C ASP A 12 -14.66 9.51 -0.45
N ALA A 13 -13.51 8.90 -0.75
CA ALA A 13 -12.32 9.05 0.08
C ALA A 13 -11.82 10.51 0.09
N ALA A 14 -11.85 11.20 -1.05
CA ALA A 14 -11.47 12.60 -1.13
C ALA A 14 -12.44 13.53 -0.40
N ARG A 15 -13.76 13.27 -0.43
CA ARG A 15 -14.76 14.01 0.34
C ARG A 15 -14.46 13.98 1.83
N ARG A 16 -14.14 12.80 2.38
CA ARG A 16 -13.74 12.63 3.79
C ARG A 16 -12.46 13.38 4.13
N ARG A 17 -11.50 13.43 3.20
CA ARG A 17 -10.22 14.16 3.36
C ARG A 17 -10.37 15.67 3.25
N GLY A 18 -11.21 16.16 2.34
CA GLY A 18 -11.37 17.57 2.01
C GLY A 18 -10.17 18.20 1.29
N GLY A 19 -10.08 19.53 1.38
CA GLY A 19 -8.92 20.31 0.91
C GLY A 19 -8.66 20.26 -0.60
N GLY A 20 -7.39 20.36 -0.99
CA GLY A 20 -6.96 20.36 -2.40
C GLY A 20 -7.31 19.08 -3.14
N THR A 21 -7.26 17.93 -2.46
CA THR A 21 -7.62 16.63 -3.05
C THR A 21 -9.09 16.64 -3.48
N TYR A 22 -10.01 17.02 -2.59
CA TYR A 22 -11.43 17.07 -2.93
C TYR A 22 -11.72 18.04 -4.08
N LYS A 23 -11.06 19.22 -4.09
CA LYS A 23 -11.19 20.20 -5.17
C LYS A 23 -10.78 19.63 -6.54
N ILE A 24 -9.65 18.93 -6.60
CA ILE A 24 -9.15 18.33 -7.84
C ILE A 24 -10.08 17.21 -8.30
N ILE A 25 -10.43 16.25 -7.44
CA ILE A 25 -11.29 15.12 -7.86
C ILE A 25 -12.70 15.61 -8.23
N SER A 26 -13.24 16.60 -7.54
CA SER A 26 -14.55 17.19 -7.90
C SER A 26 -14.51 17.86 -9.28
N TYR A 27 -13.42 18.57 -9.61
CA TYR A 27 -13.22 19.11 -10.95
C TYR A 27 -13.21 18.00 -12.01
N LEU A 28 -12.53 16.89 -11.73
CA LEU A 28 -12.45 15.73 -12.61
C LEU A 28 -13.76 14.92 -12.65
N ASN A 29 -14.74 15.21 -11.79
CA ASN A 29 -16.07 14.60 -11.77
C ASN A 29 -17.06 15.35 -12.68
N GLY A 30 -16.63 15.65 -13.91
CA GLY A 30 -17.46 16.24 -14.95
C GLY A 30 -18.45 15.26 -15.57
N GLN A 31 -19.16 15.72 -16.61
CA GLN A 31 -20.16 14.91 -17.32
C GLN A 31 -19.47 13.86 -18.20
N ASN A 32 -19.87 12.60 -18.07
CA ASN A 32 -19.34 11.51 -18.90
C ASN A 32 -19.71 11.71 -20.39
N ILE A 33 -18.74 11.41 -21.27
CA ILE A 33 -18.95 11.36 -22.72
C ILE A 33 -19.15 9.88 -23.11
N ASP A 34 -20.42 9.48 -23.17
CA ASP A 34 -20.86 8.07 -23.17
C ASP A 34 -20.96 7.44 -24.58
N THR A 35 -20.51 8.12 -25.62
CA THR A 35 -20.60 7.67 -27.02
C THR A 35 -19.49 6.69 -27.44
N ARG A 36 -18.75 6.11 -26.48
CA ARG A 36 -17.49 5.38 -26.73
C ARG A 36 -17.64 3.88 -26.65
N ALA A 37 -16.80 3.15 -27.40
CA ALA A 37 -16.73 1.71 -27.27
C ALA A 37 -16.05 1.34 -25.94
N LYS A 38 -16.47 0.24 -25.29
CA LYS A 38 -15.95 -0.23 -23.99
C LYS A 38 -14.42 -0.44 -23.93
N LYS A 39 -13.70 -0.40 -25.05
CA LYS A 39 -12.24 -0.59 -25.12
C LYS A 39 -11.46 0.70 -25.43
N ASP A 40 -12.15 1.82 -25.60
CA ASP A 40 -11.49 3.10 -25.92
C ASP A 40 -10.68 3.59 -24.72
N ARG A 41 -9.43 4.00 -24.98
CA ARG A 41 -8.52 4.57 -23.99
C ARG A 41 -8.40 6.08 -24.19
N PRO A 42 -8.31 6.91 -23.14
CA PRO A 42 -8.28 6.52 -21.73
C PRO A 42 -9.63 6.02 -21.21
N ASP A 43 -9.62 5.27 -20.11
CA ASP A 43 -10.80 4.56 -19.58
C ASP A 43 -12.05 5.45 -19.43
N LEU A 44 -11.90 6.67 -18.90
CA LEU A 44 -12.98 7.65 -18.80
C LEU A 44 -12.64 8.90 -19.62
N ILE A 45 -13.66 9.55 -20.20
CA ILE A 45 -13.55 10.88 -20.80
C ILE A 45 -14.75 11.70 -20.31
N ARG A 46 -14.44 12.90 -19.81
CA ARG A 46 -15.41 13.79 -19.18
C ARG A 46 -15.32 15.21 -19.70
N LEU A 47 -16.47 15.83 -19.88
CA LEU A 47 -16.61 17.27 -20.05
C LEU A 47 -16.59 17.92 -18.66
N CYS A 48 -15.49 18.61 -18.35
CA CYS A 48 -15.28 19.29 -17.07
C CYS A 48 -15.34 20.80 -17.26
N THR A 49 -15.70 21.54 -16.21
CA THR A 49 -15.66 23.00 -16.20
C THR A 49 -14.58 23.46 -15.24
N ASN A 50 -13.59 24.21 -15.72
CA ASN A 50 -12.49 24.67 -14.89
C ASN A 50 -12.90 25.88 -14.01
N ALA A 51 -12.01 26.32 -13.12
CA ALA A 51 -12.26 27.46 -12.22
C ALA A 51 -12.51 28.81 -12.94
N LYS A 52 -12.26 28.89 -14.25
CA LYS A 52 -12.54 30.06 -15.11
C LYS A 52 -13.83 29.89 -15.92
N HIS A 53 -14.64 28.88 -15.61
CA HIS A 53 -15.86 28.54 -16.35
C HIS A 53 -15.62 28.14 -17.83
N GLU A 54 -14.40 27.68 -18.16
CA GLU A 54 -14.11 27.13 -19.48
C GLU A 54 -14.37 25.62 -19.50
N GLU A 55 -14.98 25.14 -20.57
CA GLU A 55 -15.14 23.71 -20.85
C GLU A 55 -13.81 23.07 -21.25
N VAL A 56 -13.49 21.94 -20.62
CA VAL A 56 -12.27 21.17 -20.83
C VAL A 56 -12.62 19.70 -20.98
N ILE A 57 -12.09 19.03 -22.00
CA ILE A 57 -12.23 17.58 -22.11
C ILE A 57 -11.10 16.92 -21.34
N VAL A 58 -11.44 16.10 -20.35
CA VAL A 58 -10.48 15.41 -19.51
C VAL A 58 -10.60 13.91 -19.74
N GLY A 59 -9.52 13.28 -20.18
CA GLY A 59 -9.41 11.83 -20.14
C GLY A 59 -8.79 11.35 -18.83
N ILE A 60 -9.26 10.23 -18.30
CA ILE A 60 -8.79 9.63 -17.06
C ILE A 60 -8.46 8.17 -17.33
N GLU A 61 -7.18 7.82 -17.25
CA GLU A 61 -6.70 6.44 -17.37
C GLU A 61 -6.59 5.80 -15.98
N HIS A 62 -7.18 4.63 -15.81
CA HIS A 62 -7.11 3.85 -14.57
C HIS A 62 -6.10 2.73 -14.70
N PHE A 63 -5.30 2.56 -13.64
CA PHE A 63 -4.53 1.35 -13.45
C PHE A 63 -4.30 1.06 -11.98
N CYS A 64 -4.04 -0.21 -11.70
CA CYS A 64 -3.94 -0.74 -10.35
C CYS A 64 -2.50 -1.18 -10.07
N VAL A 65 -2.01 -0.88 -8.87
CA VAL A 65 -0.72 -1.32 -8.33
C VAL A 65 -1.00 -2.02 -7.00
N ASN A 66 -0.69 -3.32 -6.96
CA ASN A 66 -0.95 -4.16 -5.80
C ASN A 66 0.38 -4.56 -5.15
N GLN A 67 0.40 -4.60 -3.82
CA GLN A 67 1.51 -5.19 -3.05
C GLN A 67 1.58 -6.70 -3.29
N MET A 68 0.47 -7.41 -3.10
CA MET A 68 0.38 -8.87 -3.20
C MET A 68 0.31 -9.36 -4.66
N VAL A 69 1.42 -9.28 -5.37
CA VAL A 69 1.54 -9.75 -6.75
C VAL A 69 2.51 -10.91 -6.90
N LYS A 70 2.11 -11.89 -7.71
CA LYS A 70 2.99 -12.96 -8.17
C LYS A 70 3.33 -12.74 -9.64
N ARG A 71 4.61 -12.93 -9.98
CA ARG A 71 5.04 -12.98 -11.38
C ARG A 71 4.64 -14.31 -12.00
N VAL A 72 3.94 -14.26 -13.13
CA VAL A 72 3.55 -15.41 -13.96
C VAL A 72 4.02 -15.10 -15.39
N GLY A 73 5.14 -15.69 -15.80
CA GLY A 73 5.85 -15.30 -17.02
C GLY A 73 6.26 -13.81 -16.98
N ASP A 74 5.82 -13.04 -17.97
CA ASP A 74 6.08 -11.58 -18.05
C ASP A 74 4.96 -10.71 -17.45
N ARG A 75 3.97 -11.32 -16.80
CA ARG A 75 2.83 -10.60 -16.21
C ARG A 75 2.84 -10.72 -14.69
N TYR A 76 2.25 -9.72 -14.03
CA TYR A 76 1.96 -9.76 -12.60
C TYR A 76 0.47 -10.07 -12.40
N LYS A 77 0.15 -11.04 -11.55
CA LYS A 77 -1.22 -11.37 -11.14
C LYS A 77 -1.42 -10.98 -9.68
N SER A 78 -2.55 -10.35 -9.35
CA SER A 78 -2.91 -10.02 -7.96
C SER A 78 -3.37 -11.28 -7.24
N VAL A 79 -2.57 -11.73 -6.28
CA VAL A 79 -2.88 -12.91 -5.44
C VAL A 79 -3.96 -12.55 -4.42
N GLY A 80 -3.89 -11.35 -3.85
CA GLY A 80 -4.87 -10.89 -2.87
C GLY A 80 -6.29 -10.82 -3.44
N LYS A 81 -6.44 -10.32 -4.68
CA LYS A 81 -7.75 -10.25 -5.35
C LYS A 81 -8.31 -11.63 -5.66
N GLU A 82 -7.45 -12.56 -6.07
CA GLU A 82 -7.83 -13.95 -6.35
C GLU A 82 -8.32 -14.64 -5.08
N LEU A 83 -7.56 -14.57 -3.98
CA LEU A 83 -7.93 -15.16 -2.70
C LEU A 83 -9.22 -14.55 -2.13
N ARG A 84 -9.41 -13.23 -2.21
CA ARG A 84 -10.69 -12.61 -1.79
C ARG A 84 -11.88 -13.07 -2.62
N GLY A 85 -11.70 -13.24 -3.93
CA GLY A 85 -12.76 -13.79 -4.79
C GLY A 85 -13.10 -15.23 -4.45
N HIS A 86 -12.12 -16.03 -4.02
CA HIS A 86 -12.36 -17.37 -3.51
C HIS A 86 -13.10 -17.34 -2.17
N ILE A 87 -12.64 -16.53 -1.21
CA ILE A 87 -13.29 -16.36 0.10
C ILE A 87 -14.76 -15.96 -0.06
N GLU A 88 -15.03 -14.95 -0.90
CA GLU A 88 -16.41 -14.48 -1.18
C GLU A 88 -17.25 -15.59 -1.81
N ALA A 89 -16.74 -16.27 -2.84
CA ALA A 89 -17.46 -17.38 -3.47
C ALA A 89 -17.70 -18.56 -2.52
N THR A 90 -16.77 -18.83 -1.59
CA THR A 90 -16.89 -19.87 -0.57
C THR A 90 -17.93 -19.48 0.48
N TYR A 91 -17.91 -18.23 0.93
CA TYR A 91 -18.89 -17.66 1.87
C TYR A 91 -20.32 -17.71 1.30
N GLU A 92 -20.53 -17.24 0.06
CA GLU A 92 -21.86 -17.22 -0.57
C GLU A 92 -22.45 -18.63 -0.72
N LYS A 93 -21.61 -19.63 -1.02
CA LYS A 93 -22.04 -21.03 -1.06
C LYS A 93 -22.45 -21.53 0.32
N GLY A 94 -21.65 -21.26 1.34
CA GLY A 94 -21.96 -21.65 2.71
C GLY A 94 -23.21 -20.95 3.23
N HIS A 95 -23.40 -19.68 2.89
CA HIS A 95 -24.60 -18.92 3.22
C HIS A 95 -25.85 -19.52 2.57
N THR A 96 -25.77 -19.85 1.28
CA THR A 96 -26.87 -20.52 0.56
C THR A 96 -27.18 -21.90 1.17
N GLU A 97 -26.16 -22.66 1.55
CA GLU A 97 -26.32 -23.96 2.21
C GLU A 97 -27.04 -23.80 3.56
N LEU A 98 -26.57 -22.88 4.40
CA LEU A 98 -27.18 -22.55 5.68
C LEU A 98 -28.66 -22.16 5.54
N GLU A 99 -28.99 -21.32 4.56
CA GLU A 99 -30.38 -20.92 4.29
C GLU A 99 -31.26 -22.10 3.84
N THR A 100 -30.68 -23.10 3.17
CA THR A 100 -31.42 -24.23 2.58
C THR A 100 -31.57 -25.41 3.54
N THR A 101 -30.51 -25.73 4.29
CA THR A 101 -30.41 -26.96 5.09
C THR A 101 -30.43 -26.67 6.60
N GLY A 102 -30.21 -25.42 7.02
CA GLY A 102 -30.02 -25.04 8.40
C GLY A 102 -28.61 -25.29 8.95
N ASP A 103 -27.67 -25.74 8.11
CA ASP A 103 -26.29 -26.04 8.50
C ASP A 103 -25.29 -25.73 7.37
N VAL A 104 -23.99 -25.65 7.68
CA VAL A 104 -22.90 -25.46 6.71
C VAL A 104 -21.97 -26.65 6.74
N SER A 105 -21.65 -27.19 5.56
CA SER A 105 -20.74 -28.33 5.46
C SER A 105 -19.33 -28.03 6.00
N ASP A 106 -18.74 -29.03 6.67
CA ASP A 106 -17.36 -28.97 7.21
C ASP A 106 -16.35 -28.54 6.15
N ASP A 107 -16.50 -29.04 4.92
CA ASP A 107 -15.64 -28.70 3.79
C ASP A 107 -15.65 -27.20 3.45
N LEU A 108 -16.81 -26.54 3.50
CA LEU A 108 -16.91 -25.10 3.24
C LEU A 108 -16.29 -24.29 4.38
N CYS A 109 -16.52 -24.69 5.64
CA CYS A 109 -15.90 -24.05 6.80
C CYS A 109 -14.36 -24.15 6.75
N ARG A 110 -13.83 -25.34 6.47
CA ARG A 110 -12.38 -25.55 6.34
C ARG A 110 -11.79 -24.71 5.21
N LYS A 111 -12.44 -24.75 4.05
CA LYS A 111 -11.98 -24.01 2.87
C LYS A 111 -11.99 -22.49 3.10
N LEU A 112 -13.04 -21.97 3.73
CA LEU A 112 -13.13 -20.55 4.07
C LEU A 112 -11.96 -20.13 4.99
N LEU A 113 -11.66 -20.94 6.00
CA LEU A 113 -10.55 -20.67 6.92
C LEU A 113 -9.19 -20.81 6.22
N GLU A 114 -9.01 -21.82 5.36
CA GLU A 114 -7.78 -22.03 4.59
C GLU A 114 -7.49 -20.82 3.68
N GLU A 115 -8.47 -20.38 2.89
CA GLU A 115 -8.34 -19.24 1.99
C GLU A 115 -8.08 -17.93 2.76
N SER A 116 -8.72 -17.78 3.94
CA SER A 116 -8.50 -16.63 4.83
C SER A 116 -7.08 -16.59 5.40
N VAL A 117 -6.54 -17.75 5.81
CA VAL A 117 -5.17 -17.84 6.32
C VAL A 117 -4.15 -17.62 5.21
N LEU A 118 -4.39 -18.16 4.00
CA LEU A 118 -3.55 -17.87 2.84
C LEU A 118 -3.50 -16.37 2.52
N LEU A 119 -4.64 -15.67 2.58
CA LEU A 119 -4.67 -14.22 2.40
C LEU A 119 -3.86 -13.50 3.49
N ALA A 120 -3.98 -13.93 4.75
CA ALA A 120 -3.20 -13.38 5.86
C ALA A 120 -1.69 -13.63 5.69
N GLN A 121 -1.27 -14.80 5.21
CA GLN A 121 0.14 -15.10 4.92
C GLN A 121 0.71 -14.18 3.83
N GLN A 122 -0.07 -13.94 2.75
CA GLN A 122 0.33 -13.01 1.69
C GLN A 122 0.43 -11.57 2.20
N ALA A 123 -0.53 -11.12 3.02
CA ALA A 123 -0.51 -9.80 3.64
C ALA A 123 0.69 -9.58 4.58
N ASN A 124 1.13 -10.64 5.27
CA ASN A 124 2.29 -10.60 6.17
C ASN A 124 3.63 -10.84 5.47
N THR A 125 3.64 -11.03 4.15
CA THR A 125 4.90 -11.17 3.40
C THR A 125 5.49 -9.78 3.15
N PRO A 126 6.73 -9.50 3.59
CA PRO A 126 7.35 -8.20 3.40
C PRO A 126 7.67 -7.95 1.92
N GLN A 127 7.16 -6.85 1.34
CA GLN A 127 7.11 -6.66 -0.12
C GLN A 127 7.31 -5.20 -0.56
N TYR A 128 7.83 -4.30 0.27
CA TYR A 128 8.00 -2.89 -0.13
C TYR A 128 8.89 -2.72 -1.38
N GLY A 129 10.02 -3.43 -1.46
CA GLY A 129 10.90 -3.41 -2.64
C GLY A 129 10.18 -3.87 -3.92
N GLY A 130 9.54 -5.03 -3.86
CA GLY A 130 8.70 -5.57 -4.93
C GLY A 130 7.56 -4.62 -5.35
N PHE A 131 6.88 -4.01 -4.38
CA PHE A 131 5.83 -3.03 -4.60
C PHE A 131 6.34 -1.80 -5.36
N LEU A 132 7.47 -1.20 -4.93
CA LEU A 132 8.04 -0.03 -5.63
C LEU A 132 8.40 -0.35 -7.09
N LYS A 133 8.92 -1.56 -7.34
CA LYS A 133 9.22 -2.02 -8.70
C LYS A 133 7.94 -2.17 -9.53
N ALA A 134 6.89 -2.78 -8.97
CA ALA A 134 5.58 -2.90 -9.62
C ALA A 134 4.96 -1.53 -9.90
N PHE A 135 5.03 -0.60 -8.95
CA PHE A 135 4.55 0.77 -9.10
C PHE A 135 5.25 1.47 -10.27
N ARG A 136 6.59 1.45 -10.29
CA ARG A 136 7.38 2.06 -11.36
C ARG A 136 7.05 1.46 -12.72
N THR A 137 7.03 0.12 -12.81
CA THR A 137 6.78 -0.61 -14.06
C THR A 137 5.38 -0.29 -14.61
N SER A 138 4.36 -0.26 -13.74
CA SER A 138 2.99 0.08 -14.11
C SER A 138 2.90 1.52 -14.61
N LEU A 139 3.48 2.46 -13.87
CA LEU A 139 3.49 3.87 -14.26
C LEU A 139 4.19 4.08 -15.61
N GLU A 140 5.38 3.51 -15.81
CA GLU A 140 6.14 3.63 -17.06
C GLU A 140 5.36 3.09 -18.27
N LYS A 141 4.66 1.95 -18.09
CA LYS A 141 3.80 1.36 -19.12
C LYS A 141 2.64 2.27 -19.52
N HIS A 142 1.98 2.94 -18.58
CA HIS A 142 0.89 3.85 -18.89
C HIS A 142 1.40 5.19 -19.41
N LEU A 143 2.55 5.66 -18.91
CA LEU A 143 3.20 6.87 -19.38
C LEU A 143 3.71 6.75 -20.82
N SER A 144 4.16 5.57 -21.27
CA SER A 144 4.56 5.36 -22.66
C SER A 144 3.38 5.54 -23.65
N LYS A 145 2.14 5.38 -23.17
CA LYS A 145 0.90 5.55 -23.94
C LYS A 145 0.23 6.92 -23.77
N ALA A 146 0.80 7.83 -22.99
CA ALA A 146 0.16 9.11 -22.68
C ALA A 146 -0.20 9.92 -23.93
N ASP A 147 0.66 9.92 -24.96
CA ASP A 147 0.39 10.67 -26.20
C ASP A 147 -0.76 10.05 -27.00
N GLU A 148 -0.85 8.71 -27.02
CA GLU A 148 -1.98 7.99 -27.62
C GLU A 148 -3.29 8.35 -26.89
N TYR A 149 -3.26 8.38 -25.56
CA TYR A 149 -4.41 8.79 -24.76
C TYR A 149 -4.84 10.23 -25.07
N ARG A 150 -3.89 11.17 -25.16
CA ARG A 150 -4.18 12.56 -25.54
C ARG A 150 -4.74 12.68 -26.94
N ALA A 151 -4.19 11.95 -27.92
CA ALA A 151 -4.71 11.91 -29.27
C ALA A 151 -6.15 11.38 -29.32
N ASN A 152 -6.48 10.39 -28.49
CA ASN A 152 -7.84 9.88 -28.38
C ASN A 152 -8.79 10.89 -27.72
N ILE A 153 -8.35 11.61 -26.68
CA ILE A 153 -9.14 12.69 -26.07
C ILE A 153 -9.44 13.80 -27.09
N GLN A 154 -8.45 14.17 -27.91
CA GLN A 154 -8.57 15.23 -28.90
C GLN A 154 -9.71 15.01 -29.89
N LYS A 155 -10.06 13.74 -30.21
CA LYS A 155 -11.19 13.38 -31.07
C LYS A 155 -12.53 13.89 -30.56
N PHE A 156 -12.66 14.12 -29.25
CA PHE A 156 -13.87 14.62 -28.59
C PHE A 156 -13.80 16.11 -28.26
N ALA A 157 -12.63 16.73 -28.41
CA ALA A 157 -12.37 18.08 -27.91
C ALA A 157 -12.89 19.19 -28.83
N GLY A 158 -12.92 18.96 -30.14
CA GLY A 158 -13.11 20.06 -31.10
C GLY A 158 -12.07 21.15 -30.84
N GLN A 159 -12.52 22.35 -30.49
CA GLN A 159 -11.67 23.49 -30.11
C GLN A 159 -11.38 23.60 -28.61
N LYS A 160 -11.97 22.74 -27.77
CA LYS A 160 -11.80 22.76 -26.31
C LYS A 160 -10.39 22.35 -25.92
N LYS A 161 -9.93 22.83 -24.76
CA LYS A 161 -8.68 22.36 -24.15
C LYS A 161 -8.84 20.91 -23.74
N ILE A 162 -7.73 20.15 -23.83
CA ILE A 162 -7.66 18.77 -23.35
C ILE A 162 -6.75 18.64 -22.15
N GLN A 163 -7.08 17.71 -21.26
CA GLN A 163 -6.22 17.29 -20.16
C GLN A 163 -6.23 15.79 -19.98
N LEU A 164 -5.15 15.25 -19.43
CA LEU A 164 -5.04 13.83 -19.09
C LEU A 164 -4.80 13.67 -17.58
N ALA A 165 -5.56 12.79 -16.94
CA ALA A 165 -5.35 12.38 -15.56
C ALA A 165 -5.06 10.89 -15.48
N PHE A 166 -4.24 10.50 -14.52
CA PHE A 166 -4.10 9.10 -14.09
C PHE A 166 -4.82 8.91 -12.76
N ILE A 167 -5.63 7.85 -12.66
CA ILE A 167 -6.11 7.32 -11.39
C ILE A 167 -5.38 5.99 -11.10
N ILE A 168 -4.54 6.03 -10.08
CA ILE A 168 -3.71 4.92 -9.64
C ILE A 168 -4.37 4.33 -8.39
N GLU A 169 -4.97 3.16 -8.54
CA GLU A 169 -5.44 2.36 -7.41
C GLU A 169 -4.24 1.68 -6.76
N VAL A 170 -3.98 1.99 -5.49
CA VAL A 170 -2.84 1.49 -4.71
C VAL A 170 -3.38 0.59 -3.61
N GLU A 171 -3.31 -0.72 -3.83
CA GLU A 171 -3.80 -1.73 -2.90
C GLU A 171 -2.63 -2.34 -2.11
N THR A 172 -2.65 -2.14 -0.79
CA THR A 172 -1.55 -2.55 0.11
C THR A 172 -2.06 -3.20 1.39
N ALA A 173 -1.20 -3.92 2.09
CA ALA A 173 -1.47 -4.56 3.37
C ALA A 173 -0.32 -4.32 4.36
N PHE A 174 0.15 -3.07 4.48
CA PHE A 174 1.20 -2.74 5.44
C PHE A 174 0.65 -2.73 6.87
N MET A 175 0.91 -3.79 7.63
CA MET A 175 0.44 -3.91 9.01
C MET A 175 1.42 -3.24 10.00
N GLN A 176 0.87 -2.53 11.00
CA GLN A 176 1.58 -1.91 12.13
C GLN A 176 2.81 -1.07 11.72
N LEU A 177 2.59 -0.11 10.83
CA LEU A 177 3.63 0.87 10.50
C LEU A 177 3.74 1.92 11.61
N PHE A 178 4.97 2.19 12.08
CA PHE A 178 5.23 3.25 13.05
C PHE A 178 5.51 4.55 12.30
N LEU A 179 4.53 5.45 12.29
CA LEU A 179 4.68 6.79 11.73
C LEU A 179 5.36 7.70 12.75
N ASN A 180 6.57 8.14 12.43
CA ASN A 180 7.36 9.02 13.27
C ASN A 180 7.39 10.41 12.66
N ASN A 181 6.85 11.40 13.39
CA ASN A 181 6.83 12.80 12.98
C ASN A 181 7.40 13.67 14.10
N GLY A 182 8.69 13.99 13.99
CA GLY A 182 9.44 14.65 15.04
C GLY A 182 9.50 13.79 16.31
N ARG A 183 8.92 14.28 17.41
CA ARG A 183 8.86 13.57 18.70
C ARG A 183 7.63 12.68 18.87
N LYS A 184 6.69 12.70 17.92
CA LYS A 184 5.45 11.91 18.00
C LYS A 184 5.62 10.63 17.17
N THR A 185 5.30 9.51 17.80
CA THR A 185 5.21 8.21 17.15
C THR A 185 3.76 7.71 17.27
N SER A 186 3.17 7.27 16.16
CA SER A 186 1.84 6.67 16.14
C SER A 186 1.88 5.38 15.32
N ILE A 187 1.08 4.39 15.72
CA ILE A 187 0.91 3.16 14.96
C ILE A 187 -0.19 3.39 13.92
N ASP A 188 0.12 3.06 12.66
CA ASP A 188 -0.85 2.97 11.59
C ASP A 188 -1.18 1.49 11.32
N GLU A 189 -2.44 1.15 11.59
CA GLU A 189 -3.00 -0.19 11.38
C GLU A 189 -3.96 -0.21 10.18
N SER A 190 -4.00 0.88 9.39
CA SER A 190 -4.95 0.99 8.29
C SER A 190 -4.68 -0.01 7.16
N GLY A 191 -3.44 -0.47 7.03
CA GLY A 191 -2.97 -1.26 5.88
C GLY A 191 -2.61 -0.40 4.65
N LEU A 192 -2.85 0.92 4.73
CA LEU A 192 -2.57 1.84 3.65
C LEU A 192 -1.09 2.17 3.55
N LEU A 193 -0.64 2.44 2.33
CA LEU A 193 0.70 2.97 2.10
C LEU A 193 0.76 4.44 2.56
N PRO A 194 1.61 4.80 3.54
CA PRO A 194 1.89 6.20 3.82
C PRO A 194 2.59 6.84 2.62
N MET A 195 2.42 8.15 2.44
CA MET A 195 3.14 8.87 1.39
C MET A 195 4.64 8.85 1.67
N THR A 196 5.40 8.09 0.87
CA THR A 196 6.85 7.94 1.05
C THR A 196 7.64 8.76 0.04
N SER A 197 8.85 9.18 0.41
CA SER A 197 9.76 9.86 -0.52
C SER A 197 10.04 9.05 -1.78
N ASP A 198 10.08 7.72 -1.68
CA ASP A 198 10.32 6.84 -2.82
C ASP A 198 9.16 6.91 -3.83
N VAL A 199 7.90 6.88 -3.36
CA VAL A 199 6.71 7.09 -4.21
C VAL A 199 6.69 8.48 -4.80
N VAL A 200 6.98 9.52 -3.99
CA VAL A 200 7.01 10.91 -4.49
C VAL A 200 8.05 11.08 -5.60
N ASN A 201 9.22 10.45 -5.46
CA ASN A 201 10.26 10.47 -6.50
C ASN A 201 9.77 9.81 -7.79
N ILE A 202 9.07 8.68 -7.71
CA ILE A 202 8.47 8.01 -8.87
C ILE A 202 7.41 8.90 -9.53
N LEU A 203 6.53 9.55 -8.76
CA LEU A 203 5.51 10.44 -9.31
C LEU A 203 6.09 11.73 -9.90
N SER A 204 7.22 12.20 -9.37
CA SER A 204 7.90 13.42 -9.84
C SER A 204 8.58 13.21 -11.20
N SER A 205 8.75 11.97 -11.68
CA SER A 205 9.27 11.70 -13.02
C SER A 205 8.22 11.85 -14.13
N ILE A 206 6.97 12.14 -13.79
CA ILE A 206 5.87 12.29 -14.75
C ILE A 206 5.95 13.69 -15.41
N PRO A 207 6.14 13.78 -16.73
CA PRO A 207 6.14 15.07 -17.45
C PRO A 207 4.77 15.76 -17.36
N SER A 208 4.77 17.00 -16.88
CA SER A 208 3.54 17.75 -16.61
C SER A 208 2.78 18.21 -17.86
N ASP A 209 3.44 18.19 -19.02
CA ASP A 209 2.88 18.44 -20.34
C ASP A 209 2.15 17.21 -20.91
N ARG A 210 2.50 16.01 -20.45
CA ARG A 210 1.87 14.75 -20.90
C ARG A 210 0.70 14.34 -20.02
N VAL A 211 0.86 14.42 -18.70
CA VAL A 211 -0.19 14.10 -17.72
C VAL A 211 -0.40 15.31 -16.84
N ASP A 212 -1.63 15.80 -16.71
CA ASP A 212 -2.00 17.01 -15.97
C ASP A 212 -2.25 16.73 -14.48
N TYR A 213 -2.88 15.59 -14.16
CA TYR A 213 -3.29 15.24 -12.80
C TYR A 213 -2.99 13.78 -12.46
N ILE A 214 -2.75 13.54 -11.17
CA ILE A 214 -2.63 12.20 -10.60
C ILE A 214 -3.60 12.10 -9.44
N ILE A 215 -4.43 11.06 -9.43
CA ILE A 215 -5.23 10.62 -8.31
C ILE A 215 -4.60 9.33 -7.80
N LEU A 216 -4.19 9.31 -6.54
CA LEU A 216 -3.82 8.10 -5.82
C LEU A 216 -5.03 7.69 -4.97
N TYR A 217 -5.60 6.53 -5.26
CA TYR A 217 -6.65 5.93 -4.46
C TYR A 217 -6.04 4.77 -3.65
N PHE A 218 -5.84 4.98 -2.36
CA PHE A 218 -5.26 3.98 -1.47
C PHE A 218 -6.37 3.11 -0.89
N THR A 219 -6.19 1.80 -1.00
CA THR A 219 -7.10 0.80 -0.42
C THR A 219 -6.30 -0.25 0.34
N SER A 220 -6.88 -0.70 1.45
CA SER A 220 -6.31 -1.81 2.21
C SER A 220 -6.78 -3.12 1.62
N ALA A 221 -5.83 -4.02 1.40
CA ALA A 221 -6.08 -5.39 1.02
C ALA A 221 -6.36 -6.29 2.24
N ALA A 222 -6.26 -5.72 3.45
CA ALA A 222 -6.56 -6.40 4.71
C ALA A 222 -8.08 -6.45 4.98
N PHE A 223 -8.48 -7.26 5.97
CA PHE A 223 -9.87 -7.51 6.32
C PHE A 223 -10.68 -6.26 6.73
N LYS A 224 -10.03 -5.16 7.14
CA LYS A 224 -10.69 -3.87 7.38
C LYS A 224 -10.44 -2.94 6.18
N PRO A 225 -11.48 -2.61 5.38
CA PRO A 225 -11.33 -1.77 4.20
C PRO A 225 -11.15 -0.31 4.59
N ASN A 226 -9.92 0.06 4.95
CA ASN A 226 -9.53 1.46 5.04
C ASN A 226 -9.28 1.99 3.63
N THR A 227 -9.62 3.25 3.41
CA THR A 227 -9.46 3.91 2.12
C THR A 227 -9.06 5.37 2.31
N ASN A 228 -8.24 5.89 1.41
CA ASN A 228 -7.83 7.29 1.38
C ASN A 228 -7.57 7.71 -0.06
N ALA A 229 -7.61 9.01 -0.34
CA ALA A 229 -7.28 9.54 -1.65
C ALA A 229 -6.35 10.75 -1.52
N ILE A 230 -5.45 10.89 -2.49
CA ILE A 230 -4.64 12.10 -2.68
C ILE A 230 -4.70 12.45 -4.16
N ALA A 231 -5.11 13.68 -4.48
CA ALA A 231 -5.08 14.18 -5.85
C ALA A 231 -4.15 15.39 -5.96
N ILE A 232 -3.33 15.41 -7.01
CA ILE A 232 -2.28 16.39 -7.22
C ILE A 232 -2.19 16.76 -8.70
N ARG A 233 -1.83 18.01 -8.98
CA ARG A 233 -1.39 18.43 -10.30
C ARG A 233 0.07 18.05 -10.50
N THR A 234 0.42 17.57 -11.69
CA THR A 234 1.81 17.25 -12.07
C THR A 234 2.70 18.49 -12.15
N GLY A 235 4.01 18.29 -12.25
CA GLY A 235 5.02 19.34 -12.18
C GLY A 235 5.67 19.36 -10.80
N ASN A 236 5.21 20.24 -9.89
CA ASN A 236 5.79 20.32 -8.54
C ASN A 236 5.00 19.51 -7.51
N ILE A 237 5.17 18.19 -7.56
CA ILE A 237 4.49 17.23 -6.66
C ILE A 237 4.76 17.54 -5.18
N MET A 238 6.01 17.80 -4.82
CA MET A 238 6.40 18.13 -3.44
C MET A 238 5.60 19.33 -2.89
N LYS A 239 5.49 20.41 -3.66
CA LYS A 239 4.72 21.60 -3.27
C LYS A 239 3.22 21.30 -3.18
N GLN A 240 2.67 20.51 -4.11
CA GLN A 240 1.26 20.12 -4.07
C GLN A 240 0.93 19.31 -2.81
N LEU A 241 1.78 18.35 -2.44
CA LEU A 241 1.62 17.55 -1.23
C LEU A 241 1.75 18.40 0.04
N LYS A 242 2.75 19.30 0.09
CA LYS A 242 2.93 20.24 1.21
C LYS A 242 1.72 21.14 1.41
N ASN A 243 1.17 21.70 0.32
CA ASN A 243 -0.03 22.55 0.37
C ASN A 243 -1.29 21.81 0.85
N GLN A 244 -1.27 20.48 0.78
CA GLN A 244 -2.36 19.61 1.25
C GLN A 244 -2.04 18.95 2.60
N SER A 245 -1.02 19.45 3.30
CA SER A 245 -0.56 18.94 4.60
C SER A 245 -0.30 17.43 4.58
N VAL A 246 0.17 16.89 3.45
CA VAL A 246 0.58 15.49 3.35
C VAL A 246 2.01 15.37 3.88
N THR A 247 2.19 14.63 4.97
CA THR A 247 3.52 14.27 5.46
C THR A 247 4.17 13.28 4.51
N ILE A 248 5.40 13.58 4.08
CA ILE A 248 6.21 12.70 3.25
C ILE A 248 7.21 12.00 4.17
N TYR A 249 7.12 10.68 4.24
CA TYR A 249 7.94 9.86 5.13
C TYR A 249 9.13 9.27 4.39
N LYS A 250 10.30 9.24 5.04
CA LYS A 250 11.37 8.33 4.65
C LYS A 250 10.99 6.91 5.07
N TYR A 251 11.01 5.95 4.15
CA TYR A 251 10.69 4.56 4.49
C TYR A 251 11.90 3.84 5.09
N ALA A 252 11.73 3.32 6.31
CA ALA A 252 12.72 2.62 7.12
C ALA A 252 12.21 1.24 7.57
N GLY A 253 11.60 0.49 6.65
CA GLY A 253 11.21 -0.91 6.88
C GLY A 253 12.32 -1.89 6.49
N ILE A 254 12.33 -3.06 7.15
CA ILE A 254 13.27 -4.16 6.86
C ILE A 254 13.14 -4.67 5.41
N ASP A 255 11.96 -4.54 4.83
CA ASP A 255 11.54 -5.05 3.52
C ASP A 255 11.84 -4.09 2.37
N LYS A 256 12.48 -2.95 2.67
CA LYS A 256 13.04 -2.06 1.65
C LYS A 256 14.30 -2.61 0.99
N TYR A 257 15.11 -3.36 1.74
CA TYR A 257 16.47 -3.71 1.33
C TYR A 257 16.56 -5.13 0.77
N ASN A 258 15.68 -6.03 1.19
CA ASN A 258 15.55 -7.39 0.67
C ASN A 258 14.19 -7.95 1.13
N ASP A 259 13.46 -8.64 0.25
CA ASP A 259 12.05 -9.07 0.42
C ASP A 259 11.86 -10.21 1.45
N GLY A 260 12.71 -10.31 2.47
CA GLY A 260 12.50 -11.22 3.59
C GLY A 260 12.80 -12.70 3.28
N GLY A 261 12.52 -13.16 2.06
CA GLY A 261 12.47 -14.59 1.74
C GLY A 261 11.50 -15.35 2.64
N VAL A 262 10.55 -14.66 3.28
CA VAL A 262 9.61 -15.30 4.22
C VAL A 262 8.77 -16.29 3.42
N SER A 263 8.86 -17.56 3.80
CA SER A 263 8.09 -18.63 3.19
C SER A 263 7.17 -19.23 4.23
N PHE A 264 5.87 -19.24 3.94
CA PHE A 264 4.86 -19.86 4.77
C PHE A 264 4.59 -21.29 4.28
N THR A 265 4.36 -22.21 5.21
CA THR A 265 3.74 -23.50 4.86
C THR A 265 2.27 -23.27 4.50
N PRO A 266 1.70 -24.08 3.60
CA PRO A 266 0.25 -24.15 3.47
C PRO A 266 -0.40 -24.37 4.85
N PRO A 267 -1.54 -23.72 5.13
CA PRO A 267 -2.22 -23.92 6.40
C PRO A 267 -2.91 -25.29 6.45
N GLU A 268 -2.78 -25.96 7.59
CA GLU A 268 -3.53 -27.17 7.92
C GLU A 268 -4.75 -26.77 8.75
N VAL A 269 -5.95 -26.98 8.21
CA VAL A 269 -7.21 -26.65 8.88
C VAL A 269 -7.87 -27.90 9.46
N THR A 270 -8.14 -27.87 10.76
CA THR A 270 -8.77 -28.96 11.51
C THR A 270 -10.02 -28.47 12.24
N HIS A 271 -11.12 -29.21 12.12
CA HIS A 271 -12.28 -29.12 13.00
C HIS A 271 -11.89 -29.66 14.39
N ARG A 272 -12.08 -28.87 15.44
CA ARG A 272 -11.48 -29.10 16.75
C ARG A 272 -12.41 -29.85 17.71
N ASN A 273 -13.70 -29.56 17.69
CA ASN A 273 -14.68 -30.09 18.63
C ASN A 273 -16.10 -30.05 18.03
N GLU A 274 -17.05 -30.64 18.72
CA GLU A 274 -18.47 -30.67 18.33
C GLU A 274 -19.16 -29.30 18.46
N ASP A 275 -18.52 -28.33 19.11
CA ASP A 275 -19.01 -26.95 19.27
C ASP A 275 -18.79 -26.07 18.01
N GLY A 276 -18.23 -26.64 16.94
CA GLY A 276 -17.99 -25.95 15.67
C GLY A 276 -16.70 -25.12 15.63
N GLU A 277 -15.74 -25.38 16.51
CA GLU A 277 -14.46 -24.65 16.49
C GLU A 277 -13.54 -25.15 15.38
N TYR A 278 -12.95 -24.22 14.62
CA TYR A 278 -11.93 -24.51 13.63
C TYR A 278 -10.59 -23.93 14.03
N GLN A 279 -9.52 -24.70 13.82
CA GLN A 279 -8.14 -24.27 14.02
C GLN A 279 -7.37 -24.37 12.71
N ALA A 280 -6.59 -23.33 12.39
CA ALA A 280 -5.59 -23.39 11.34
C ALA A 280 -4.18 -23.38 11.95
N LYS A 281 -3.33 -24.28 11.47
CA LYS A 281 -1.91 -24.34 11.84
C LYS A 281 -1.05 -24.07 10.61
N TYR A 282 -0.06 -23.22 10.75
CA TYR A 282 0.93 -22.97 9.72
C TYR A 282 2.26 -22.60 10.38
N SER A 283 3.34 -22.80 9.65
CA SER A 283 4.67 -22.37 10.06
C SER A 283 5.21 -21.37 9.04
N TYR A 284 6.20 -20.59 9.45
CA TYR A 284 6.95 -19.74 8.54
C TYR A 284 8.44 -19.99 8.72
N SER A 285 9.18 -19.81 7.63
CA SER A 285 10.63 -19.87 7.61
C SER A 285 11.19 -18.57 7.06
N ILE A 286 12.33 -18.18 7.62
CA ILE A 286 13.15 -17.09 7.12
C ILE A 286 14.50 -17.72 6.81
N PRO A 287 15.06 -17.56 5.59
CA PRO A 287 16.33 -18.15 5.22
C PRO A 287 17.44 -17.83 6.24
N PRO A 288 18.24 -18.83 6.68
CA PRO A 288 19.30 -18.61 7.68
C PRO A 288 20.54 -17.93 7.07
N LEU A 289 21.43 -17.24 7.79
CA LEU A 289 21.25 -16.08 8.69
C LEU A 289 22.54 -15.22 8.80
N ASP A 290 23.67 -15.52 8.14
CA ASP A 290 24.92 -14.83 8.49
C ASP A 290 25.24 -13.53 7.74
N LYS A 291 24.73 -13.32 6.51
CA LYS A 291 24.89 -12.04 5.78
C LYS A 291 23.59 -11.28 5.59
N ASP A 292 22.45 -11.96 5.45
CA ASP A 292 21.21 -11.35 4.96
C ASP A 292 20.39 -10.60 6.02
N ARG A 293 20.49 -10.96 7.31
CA ARG A 293 19.74 -10.26 8.37
C ARG A 293 20.32 -8.88 8.67
N ASN A 294 21.64 -8.79 8.75
CA ASN A 294 22.37 -7.52 8.87
C ASN A 294 22.09 -6.62 7.66
N GLN A 295 21.99 -7.19 6.47
CA GLN A 295 21.67 -6.47 5.22
C GLN A 295 20.26 -5.88 5.15
N ARG A 296 19.34 -6.29 6.03
CA ARG A 296 17.97 -5.75 6.10
C ARG A 296 17.79 -4.81 7.28
N ILE A 297 18.23 -5.24 8.46
CA ILE A 297 17.97 -4.51 9.71
C ILE A 297 18.88 -3.29 9.80
N TRP A 298 20.19 -3.41 9.54
CA TRP A 298 21.11 -2.28 9.76
C TRP A 298 20.92 -1.12 8.79
N PRO A 299 20.68 -1.32 7.48
CA PRO A 299 20.35 -0.21 6.59
C PRO A 299 19.04 0.49 6.97
N ALA A 300 18.01 -0.27 7.35
CA ALA A 300 16.73 0.28 7.79
C ALA A 300 16.86 1.02 9.12
N PHE A 301 17.58 0.43 10.09
CA PHE A 301 17.87 1.06 11.38
C PHE A 301 18.71 2.33 11.21
N LYS A 302 19.75 2.31 10.37
CA LYS A 302 20.53 3.49 9.99
C LYS A 302 19.63 4.59 9.43
N THR A 303 18.70 4.22 8.56
CA THR A 303 17.73 5.16 7.97
C THR A 303 16.83 5.78 9.03
N ALA A 304 16.24 4.97 9.91
CA ALA A 304 15.39 5.45 11.00
C ALA A 304 16.17 6.32 11.99
N TYR A 305 17.38 5.90 12.38
CA TYR A 305 18.24 6.63 13.31
C TYR A 305 18.57 8.03 12.81
N TYR A 306 19.07 8.16 11.58
CA TYR A 306 19.40 9.48 11.04
C TYR A 306 18.16 10.34 10.79
N ALA A 307 17.05 9.75 10.34
CA ALA A 307 15.81 10.49 10.19
C ALA A 307 15.32 11.04 11.54
N HIS A 308 15.35 10.22 12.59
CA HIS A 308 15.01 10.62 13.95
C HIS A 308 15.92 11.74 14.46
N LYS A 309 17.25 11.60 14.32
CA LYS A 309 18.23 12.62 14.73
C LYS A 309 18.05 13.95 14.00
N GLN A 310 17.65 13.92 12.74
CA GLN A 310 17.44 15.11 11.90
C GLN A 310 16.02 15.69 12.01
N GLY A 311 15.13 15.05 12.77
CA GLY A 311 13.72 15.46 12.85
C GLY A 311 12.95 15.28 11.54
N VAL A 312 13.45 14.44 10.63
CA VAL A 312 12.80 14.13 9.35
C VAL A 312 11.71 13.07 9.60
N PRO A 313 10.47 13.25 9.11
CA PRO A 313 9.45 12.23 9.22
C PRO A 313 9.88 10.91 8.57
N PHE A 314 9.68 9.80 9.27
CA PHE A 314 9.97 8.48 8.75
C PHE A 314 8.91 7.47 9.19
N VAL A 315 8.81 6.38 8.45
CA VAL A 315 7.99 5.23 8.80
C VAL A 315 8.88 4.01 9.01
N ALA A 316 8.62 3.24 10.06
CA ALA A 316 9.40 2.06 10.40
C ALA A 316 8.47 0.85 10.60
N THR A 317 8.95 -0.34 10.27
CA THR A 317 8.30 -1.59 10.74
C THR A 317 8.56 -1.75 12.24
N ARG A 318 7.79 -2.61 12.91
CA ARG A 318 7.89 -2.83 14.36
C ARG A 318 9.32 -3.16 14.80
N GLU A 319 10.02 -4.02 14.06
CA GLU A 319 11.37 -4.45 14.39
C GLU A 319 12.36 -3.27 14.36
N ILE A 320 12.23 -2.39 13.37
CA ILE A 320 13.09 -1.22 13.25
C ILE A 320 12.74 -0.17 14.30
N GLN A 321 11.45 0.01 14.60
CA GLN A 321 11.05 0.90 15.69
C GLN A 321 11.55 0.39 17.05
N ALA A 322 11.44 -0.92 17.31
CA ALA A 322 11.96 -1.55 18.51
C ALA A 322 13.47 -1.35 18.61
N ALA A 323 14.23 -1.65 17.55
CA ALA A 323 15.68 -1.42 17.50
C ALA A 323 16.05 0.05 17.74
N LEU A 324 15.30 1.00 17.17
CA LEU A 324 15.52 2.42 17.41
C LEU A 324 15.26 2.81 18.87
N PHE A 325 14.18 2.31 19.47
CA PHE A 325 13.82 2.60 20.85
C PHE A 325 14.83 2.01 21.85
N THR A 326 15.27 0.77 21.62
CA THR A 326 16.13 0.02 22.54
C THR A 326 17.60 0.33 22.35
N LEU A 327 18.08 0.33 21.10
CA LEU A 327 19.49 0.43 20.76
C LEU A 327 19.92 1.84 20.34
N GLY A 328 18.99 2.68 19.87
CA GLY A 328 19.28 3.97 19.23
C GLY A 328 20.18 4.89 20.06
N LYS A 329 20.03 4.91 21.39
CA LYS A 329 20.86 5.77 22.25
C LYS A 329 22.29 5.27 22.46
N PHE A 330 22.55 4.00 22.17
CA PHE A 330 23.85 3.36 22.35
C PHE A 330 24.65 3.33 21.06
N VAL A 331 24.08 3.78 19.94
CA VAL A 331 24.78 3.86 18.66
C VAL A 331 25.92 4.86 18.77
N ASP A 332 27.14 4.38 18.56
CA ASP A 332 28.32 5.21 18.37
C ASP A 332 28.40 5.68 16.91
N ARG A 333 28.41 4.72 15.97
CA ARG A 333 28.46 5.00 14.53
C ARG A 333 27.92 3.85 13.69
N PHE A 334 27.54 4.18 12.46
CA PHE A 334 27.31 3.22 11.39
C PHE A 334 28.48 3.22 10.41
N TYR A 335 28.79 2.06 9.83
CA TYR A 335 29.78 1.92 8.76
C TYR A 335 29.19 1.14 7.57
N GLY A 336 29.86 1.18 6.42
CA GLY A 336 29.39 0.54 5.19
C GLY A 336 28.33 1.33 4.42
N VAL A 337 28.01 0.84 3.22
CA VAL A 337 27.18 1.50 2.19
C VAL A 337 26.13 0.56 1.60
N GLY A 338 25.04 1.13 1.09
CA GLY A 338 23.96 0.33 0.49
C GLY A 338 23.32 -0.62 1.50
N THR A 339 23.32 -1.90 1.18
CA THR A 339 22.84 -2.98 2.06
C THR A 339 23.91 -3.52 2.99
N ASP A 340 25.20 -3.30 2.70
CA ASP A 340 26.30 -3.73 3.56
C ASP A 340 26.56 -2.67 4.63
N VAL A 341 25.71 -2.65 5.66
CA VAL A 341 25.79 -1.70 6.77
C VAL A 341 26.05 -2.44 8.07
N GLY A 342 27.01 -1.93 8.85
CA GLY A 342 27.23 -2.35 10.23
C GLY A 342 26.99 -1.21 11.21
N VAL A 343 26.87 -1.57 12.49
CA VAL A 343 26.66 -0.63 13.61
C VAL A 343 27.65 -0.92 14.73
N VAL A 344 28.22 0.14 15.29
CA VAL A 344 29.07 0.09 16.48
C VAL A 344 28.29 0.69 17.64
N PHE A 345 28.26 -0.02 18.77
CA PHE A 345 27.62 0.44 19.99
C PHE A 345 28.66 0.83 21.05
N GLN A 346 28.26 1.72 21.96
CA GLN A 346 29.05 2.10 23.15
C GLN A 346 29.30 0.89 24.06
N LYS A 347 30.34 0.92 24.91
CA LYS A 347 30.62 -0.16 25.89
C LYS A 347 29.50 -0.23 26.94
N ASN A 348 29.16 -1.44 27.43
CA ASN A 348 28.17 -1.74 28.50
C ASN A 348 26.66 -1.64 28.14
N VAL A 349 26.26 -2.17 26.98
CA VAL A 349 24.86 -2.12 26.49
C VAL A 349 23.89 -3.06 27.24
N SER A 350 24.36 -4.15 27.87
CA SER A 350 23.53 -5.35 28.10
C SER A 350 22.38 -5.18 29.11
N GLN A 351 22.60 -4.55 30.27
CA GLN A 351 21.58 -4.53 31.33
C GLN A 351 20.39 -3.63 31.03
N GLU A 352 20.58 -2.54 30.28
CA GLU A 352 19.49 -1.61 29.98
C GLU A 352 18.67 -2.03 28.76
N VAL A 353 19.27 -2.76 27.81
CA VAL A 353 18.57 -3.14 26.57
C VAL A 353 17.37 -4.04 26.82
N GLU A 354 17.50 -5.05 27.69
CA GLU A 354 16.38 -5.93 28.03
C GLU A 354 15.21 -5.16 28.65
N LYS A 355 15.51 -4.22 29.55
CA LYS A 355 14.50 -3.33 30.14
C LYS A 355 13.80 -2.50 29.05
N ARG A 356 14.55 -1.92 28.10
CA ARG A 356 13.98 -1.11 27.02
C ARG A 356 13.13 -1.93 26.05
N PHE A 357 13.47 -3.20 25.80
CA PHE A 357 12.60 -4.10 25.03
C PHE A 357 11.27 -4.32 25.73
N ARG A 358 11.28 -4.63 27.03
CA ARG A 358 10.04 -4.74 27.82
C ARG A 358 9.24 -3.45 27.84
N ASP A 359 9.91 -2.30 27.96
CA ASP A 359 9.24 -0.99 27.90
C ASP A 359 8.61 -0.72 26.53
N PHE A 360 9.27 -1.10 25.44
CA PHE A 360 8.74 -0.98 24.10
C PHE A 360 7.46 -1.83 23.93
N ASP A 361 7.48 -3.09 24.34
CA ASP A 361 6.32 -3.98 24.24
C ASP A 361 5.18 -3.53 25.16
N ARG A 362 5.49 -2.91 26.30
CA ARG A 362 4.46 -2.30 27.16
C ARG A 362 3.80 -1.07 26.52
N LEU A 363 4.58 -0.23 25.84
CA LEU A 363 4.07 0.96 25.16
C LEU A 363 3.29 0.62 23.88
N TYR A 364 3.71 -0.45 23.21
CA TYR A 364 3.16 -0.87 21.93
C TYR A 364 2.87 -2.37 21.98
N PRO A 365 1.86 -2.81 22.77
CA PRO A 365 1.56 -4.23 22.91
C PRO A 365 1.25 -4.86 21.57
N LEU A 366 1.68 -6.11 21.38
CA LEU A 366 1.14 -6.92 20.29
C LEU A 366 -0.36 -7.12 20.53
N PRO A 367 -1.18 -7.23 19.47
CA PRO A 367 -2.57 -7.63 19.61
C PRO A 367 -2.62 -8.90 20.47
N LYS A 368 -3.39 -8.89 21.56
CA LYS A 368 -3.51 -10.05 22.42
C LYS A 368 -4.02 -11.22 21.56
N GLN A 369 -3.30 -12.33 21.57
CA GLN A 369 -3.93 -13.61 21.27
C GLN A 369 -4.97 -13.79 22.38
N ASN A 370 -6.24 -13.76 22.04
CA ASN A 370 -7.27 -14.22 22.95
C ASN A 370 -7.02 -15.72 23.12
N ASN A 371 -6.24 -16.06 24.14
CA ASN A 371 -6.17 -17.39 24.71
C ASN A 371 -7.18 -17.40 25.85
N ASP A 372 -8.46 -17.37 25.50
CA ASP A 372 -9.52 -17.83 26.39
C ASP A 372 -10.10 -19.09 25.78
#